data_AF-X1H1Z5-F1
#
_entry.id   AF-X1H1Z5-F1
#
_cell.length_a   1.000
_cell.length_b   1.000
_cell.length_c   1.000
_cell.angle_alpha   90.00
_cell.angle_beta   90.00
_cell.angle_gamma   90.00
#
_symmetry.space_group_name_H-M   'P 1'
#
loop_
_entity.id
_entity.type
_entity.pdbx_description
1 polymer ?
#
loop_
_entity_poly.entity_id
_entity_poly.type
_entity_poly.pdbx_seq_one_letter_code
_entity_poly.pdbx_strand_id
1 'polypeptide(L)'
;MRNIAKEDTFRKSYGDLVKRYPRVTFDKEIAFRNPDVEFISFGHPLFESLMVWIEKNISDSLLNGANFIDPDGNLDGYILFYEGEVGDGTDKIVGKRLFSFYTNGKDLIKEVSPAIIWDLAQGKNIKNESIDIKSIKEHVLIKIRPSLEEYKKGLLQERLRQTQIKQKYGLKSLEYLILKLDGELISLYNRKEFGENVDLAIRNKEERKEKYIKASEELKVQIQKEKTLTMSAPHFIGIIRVEPPAHIDKKMISNKEIELIGMKIAMNYEV
;
A
#
# COMPACT_ATOMS: atom_id res chain seq x y z
N MET A 1 22.91 -2.91 7.12
CA MET A 1 22.84 -2.71 5.65
C MET A 1 23.74 -3.68 4.85
N ARG A 2 25.09 -3.61 4.94
CA ARG A 2 25.97 -4.46 4.08
C ARG A 2 25.82 -5.97 4.24
N ASN A 3 25.48 -6.46 5.42
CA ASN A 3 25.23 -7.90 5.63
C ASN A 3 23.87 -8.33 5.05
N ILE A 4 22.87 -7.45 5.08
CA ILE A 4 21.54 -7.69 4.51
C ILE A 4 21.62 -7.79 2.98
N ALA A 5 22.40 -6.90 2.35
CA ALA A 5 22.59 -6.91 0.90
C ALA A 5 23.41 -8.12 0.38
N LYS A 6 24.01 -8.92 1.27
CA LYS A 6 24.69 -10.19 0.92
C LYS A 6 23.74 -11.38 0.97
N GLU A 7 22.53 -11.23 1.52
CA GLU A 7 21.53 -12.29 1.56
C GLU A 7 21.07 -12.61 0.13
N ASP A 8 21.06 -13.89 -0.21
CA ASP A 8 20.83 -14.36 -1.59
C ASP A 8 19.40 -14.04 -2.08
N THR A 9 18.45 -13.97 -1.15
CA THR A 9 17.07 -13.51 -1.40
C THR A 9 17.03 -12.03 -1.77
N PHE A 10 17.74 -11.17 -1.03
CA PHE A 10 17.79 -9.73 -1.30
C PHE A 10 18.42 -9.44 -2.67
N ARG A 11 19.54 -10.10 -2.99
CA ARG A 11 20.24 -9.91 -4.27
C ARG A 11 19.38 -10.29 -5.48
N LYS A 12 18.59 -11.36 -5.37
CA LYS A 12 17.66 -11.79 -6.42
C LYS A 12 16.52 -10.79 -6.64
N SER A 13 16.10 -10.09 -5.59
CA SER A 13 14.99 -9.12 -5.65
C SER A 13 15.43 -7.72 -6.08
N TYR A 14 16.59 -7.25 -5.62
CA TYR A 14 16.99 -5.83 -5.75
C TYR A 14 18.40 -5.61 -6.32
N GLY A 15 19.13 -6.68 -6.61
CA GLY A 15 20.48 -6.60 -7.16
C GLY A 15 21.57 -6.36 -6.11
N ASP A 16 22.77 -6.05 -6.60
CA ASP A 16 23.97 -5.91 -5.76
C ASP A 16 24.12 -4.50 -5.19
N LEU A 17 24.45 -4.42 -3.90
CA LEU A 17 24.79 -3.15 -3.25
C LEU A 17 26.23 -2.75 -3.57
N VAL A 18 26.40 -1.58 -4.17
CA VAL A 18 27.73 -1.02 -4.47
C VAL A 18 28.39 -0.53 -3.18
N LYS A 19 29.74 -0.56 -3.13
CA LYS A 19 30.49 -0.18 -1.92
C LYS A 19 30.31 1.28 -1.50
N ARG A 20 30.06 2.18 -2.46
CA ARG A 20 29.95 3.64 -2.27
C ARG A 20 29.05 4.25 -3.34
N TYR A 21 28.21 5.17 -2.92
CA TYR A 21 27.38 6.02 -3.77
C TYR A 21 27.82 7.48 -3.58
N PRO A 22 28.72 8.01 -4.41
CA PRO A 22 29.36 9.32 -4.18
C PRO A 22 28.42 10.51 -4.45
N ARG A 23 27.48 10.37 -5.39
CA ARG A 23 26.45 11.37 -5.71
C ARG A 23 25.12 10.67 -5.88
N VAL A 24 24.10 11.16 -5.19
CA VAL A 24 22.76 10.57 -5.19
C VAL A 24 21.71 11.66 -5.35
N THR A 25 20.57 11.31 -5.95
CA THR A 25 19.40 12.19 -6.06
C THR A 25 18.11 11.39 -5.94
N PHE A 26 17.06 12.04 -5.45
CA PHE A 26 15.69 11.53 -5.44
C PHE A 26 14.84 12.15 -6.56
N ASP A 27 15.45 12.98 -7.41
CA ASP A 27 14.82 13.60 -8.57
C ASP A 27 15.27 12.90 -9.86
N LYS A 28 14.30 12.37 -10.59
CA LYS A 28 14.52 11.61 -11.82
C LYS A 28 15.11 12.47 -12.94
N GLU A 29 14.72 13.73 -13.04
CA GLU A 29 15.24 14.64 -14.07
C GLU A 29 16.70 15.00 -13.81
N ILE A 30 17.06 15.23 -12.54
CA ILE A 30 18.45 15.52 -12.17
C ILE A 30 19.35 14.33 -12.52
N ALA A 31 18.92 13.10 -12.22
CA ALA A 31 19.67 11.90 -12.58
C ALA A 31 19.78 11.71 -14.10
N PHE A 32 18.71 11.96 -14.84
CA PHE A 32 18.73 11.86 -16.30
C PHE A 32 19.72 12.84 -16.95
N ARG A 33 19.84 14.05 -16.40
CA ARG A 33 20.77 15.08 -16.89
C ARG A 33 22.22 14.88 -16.43
N ASN A 34 22.46 14.08 -15.39
CA ASN A 34 23.79 13.87 -14.79
C ASN A 34 24.10 12.36 -14.66
N PRO A 35 24.81 11.76 -15.63
CA PRO A 35 25.10 10.32 -15.63
C PRO A 35 25.91 9.81 -14.44
N ASP A 36 26.58 10.70 -13.71
CA ASP A 36 27.40 10.39 -12.54
C ASP A 36 26.61 10.48 -11.21
N VAL A 37 25.31 10.74 -11.28
CA VAL A 37 24.41 10.82 -10.13
C VAL A 37 23.47 9.62 -10.13
N GLU A 38 23.50 8.87 -9.03
CA GLU A 38 22.61 7.72 -8.86
C GLU A 38 21.20 8.18 -8.44
N PHE A 39 20.19 7.75 -9.18
CA PHE A 39 18.79 7.96 -8.76
C PHE A 39 18.39 6.90 -7.74
N ILE A 40 18.09 7.32 -6.52
CA ILE A 40 17.61 6.43 -5.46
C ILE A 40 16.09 6.55 -5.35
N SER A 41 15.42 5.42 -5.51
CA SER A 41 13.97 5.29 -5.30
C SER A 41 13.63 3.85 -4.89
N PHE A 42 12.34 3.55 -4.80
CA PHE A 42 11.84 2.21 -4.53
C PHE A 42 12.45 1.19 -5.53
N GLY A 43 12.88 0.05 -5.00
CA GLY A 43 13.57 -1.00 -5.76
C GLY A 43 15.08 -0.80 -5.90
N HIS A 44 15.63 0.37 -5.54
CA HIS A 44 17.07 0.57 -5.57
C HIS A 44 17.75 -0.16 -4.38
N PRO A 45 18.82 -0.96 -4.60
CA PRO A 45 19.39 -1.80 -3.54
C PRO A 45 19.85 -1.04 -2.30
N LEU A 46 20.35 0.21 -2.43
CA LEU A 46 20.67 1.03 -1.26
C LEU A 46 19.43 1.38 -0.43
N PHE A 47 18.34 1.79 -1.07
CA PHE A 47 17.09 2.16 -0.41
C PHE A 47 16.48 0.95 0.30
N GLU A 48 16.35 -0.16 -0.42
CA GLU A 48 15.76 -1.40 0.10
C GLU A 48 16.61 -1.98 1.24
N SER A 49 17.94 -1.90 1.15
CA SER A 49 18.82 -2.39 2.21
C SER A 49 18.71 -1.57 3.51
N LEU A 50 18.39 -0.28 3.39
CA LEU A 50 18.10 0.59 4.52
C LEU A 50 16.75 0.25 5.13
N MET A 51 15.71 0.06 4.31
CA MET A 51 14.38 -0.31 4.78
C MET A 51 14.39 -1.64 5.55
N VAL A 52 15.00 -2.69 4.98
CA VAL A 52 15.15 -3.97 5.67
C VAL A 52 15.98 -3.84 6.96
N TRP A 53 16.96 -2.94 6.98
CA TRP A 53 17.74 -2.69 8.19
C TRP A 53 16.90 -2.01 9.28
N ILE A 54 16.09 -1.01 8.92
CA ILE A 54 15.17 -0.34 9.85
C ILE A 54 14.18 -1.37 10.41
N GLU A 55 13.57 -2.18 9.55
CA GLU A 55 12.62 -3.21 9.95
C GLU A 55 13.25 -4.24 10.90
N LYS A 56 14.47 -4.72 10.63
CA LYS A 56 15.16 -5.71 11.48
C LYS A 56 15.66 -5.15 12.81
N ASN A 57 15.92 -3.84 12.94
CA ASN A 57 16.62 -3.29 14.11
C ASN A 57 15.79 -2.31 14.94
N ILE A 58 14.75 -1.71 14.36
CA ILE A 58 14.00 -0.60 14.99
C ILE A 58 12.55 -0.99 15.27
N SER A 59 12.00 -2.02 14.60
CA SER A 59 10.58 -2.41 14.77
C SER A 59 10.19 -2.68 16.22
N ASP A 60 11.05 -3.37 16.99
CA ASP A 60 10.78 -3.66 18.40
C ASP A 60 10.74 -2.38 19.26
N SER A 61 11.46 -1.32 18.85
CA SER A 61 11.44 -0.03 19.54
C SER A 61 10.09 0.69 19.38
N LEU A 62 9.32 0.39 18.32
CA LEU A 62 7.97 0.97 18.14
C LEU A 62 6.99 0.51 19.22
N LEU A 63 7.22 -0.67 19.82
CA LEU A 63 6.38 -1.23 20.88
C LEU A 63 6.59 -0.54 22.23
N ASN A 64 7.75 0.10 22.43
CA ASN A 64 8.10 0.78 23.68
C ASN A 64 7.43 2.15 23.82
N GLY A 65 6.78 2.65 22.75
CA GLY A 65 6.13 3.95 22.70
C GLY A 65 7.12 5.13 22.70
N ALA A 66 6.59 6.33 22.45
CA ALA A 66 7.38 7.55 22.42
C ALA A 66 6.55 8.77 22.88
N ASN A 67 7.22 9.76 23.46
CA ASN A 67 6.63 11.02 23.89
C ASN A 67 6.96 12.13 22.90
N PHE A 68 5.93 12.87 22.52
CA PHE A 68 5.99 13.98 21.58
C PHE A 68 5.33 15.22 22.19
N ILE A 69 5.72 16.38 21.68
CA ILE A 69 5.16 17.67 22.02
C ILE A 69 4.42 18.20 20.80
N ASP A 70 3.15 18.55 20.95
CA ASP A 70 2.40 19.28 19.93
C ASP A 70 2.72 20.77 20.03
N PRO A 71 3.48 21.38 19.09
CA PRO A 71 3.88 22.78 19.17
C PRO A 71 2.70 23.75 19.25
N ASP A 72 1.56 23.40 18.65
CA ASP A 72 0.35 24.23 18.66
C ASP A 72 -0.44 24.11 19.99
N GLY A 73 -0.15 23.09 20.80
CA GLY A 73 -0.79 22.86 22.10
C GLY A 73 -2.25 22.42 22.03
N ASN A 74 -2.70 21.89 20.89
CA ASN A 74 -4.07 21.43 20.65
C ASN A 74 -4.29 19.98 21.12
N LEU A 75 -3.22 19.19 21.23
CA LEU A 75 -3.26 17.78 21.53
C LEU A 75 -2.72 17.49 22.93
N ASP A 76 -3.52 16.78 23.71
CA ASP A 76 -3.13 16.21 24.99
C ASP A 76 -3.76 14.81 25.08
N GLY A 77 -3.02 13.82 24.60
CA GLY A 77 -3.48 12.43 24.65
C GLY A 77 -2.51 11.45 24.01
N TYR A 78 -3.07 10.41 23.40
CA TYR A 78 -2.37 9.32 22.74
C TYR A 78 -2.77 9.23 21.28
N ILE A 79 -1.83 8.85 20.43
CA ILE A 79 -2.10 8.48 19.04
C ILE A 79 -1.70 7.02 18.86
N LEU A 80 -2.67 6.19 18.46
CA LEU A 80 -2.48 4.77 18.24
C LEU A 80 -2.44 4.47 16.74
N PHE A 81 -1.50 3.64 16.34
CA PHE A 81 -1.30 3.23 14.95
C PHE A 81 -1.72 1.77 14.74
N TYR A 82 -2.52 1.55 13.71
CA TYR A 82 -2.98 0.22 13.31
C TYR A 82 -2.77 0.02 11.82
N GLU A 83 -2.27 -1.15 11.43
CA GLU A 83 -2.30 -1.60 10.05
C GLU A 83 -3.61 -2.36 9.81
N GLY A 84 -4.41 -1.88 8.86
CA GLY A 84 -5.56 -2.61 8.33
C GLY A 84 -5.17 -3.34 7.04
N GLU A 85 -5.43 -4.63 6.99
CA GLU A 85 -5.14 -5.49 5.85
C GLU A 85 -6.43 -6.08 5.28
N VAL A 86 -6.61 -5.91 3.96
CA VAL A 86 -7.73 -6.49 3.21
C VAL A 86 -7.19 -7.52 2.24
N GLY A 87 -7.65 -8.77 2.39
CA GLY A 87 -7.40 -9.86 1.46
C GLY A 87 -8.56 -10.10 0.50
N ASP A 88 -8.30 -10.86 -0.56
CA ASP A 88 -9.34 -11.45 -1.41
C ASP A 88 -9.53 -12.96 -1.15
N GLY A 89 -10.50 -13.58 -1.83
CA GLY A 89 -10.75 -15.02 -1.78
C GLY A 89 -9.66 -15.89 -2.42
N THR A 90 -8.51 -15.32 -2.78
CA THR A 90 -7.31 -16.03 -3.26
C THR A 90 -6.14 -15.98 -2.26
N ASP A 91 -6.40 -15.54 -1.02
CA ASP A 91 -5.42 -15.29 0.04
C ASP A 91 -4.37 -14.23 -0.36
N LYS A 92 -4.68 -13.38 -1.34
CA LYS A 92 -3.83 -12.25 -1.72
C LYS A 92 -4.26 -10.99 -1.01
N ILE A 93 -3.27 -10.26 -0.51
CA ILE A 93 -3.49 -8.94 0.07
C ILE A 93 -3.81 -7.96 -1.05
N VAL A 94 -5.02 -7.39 -0.99
CA VAL A 94 -5.54 -6.39 -1.92
C VAL A 94 -5.16 -4.98 -1.49
N GLY A 95 -5.03 -4.75 -0.19
CA GLY A 95 -4.66 -3.46 0.34
C GLY A 95 -4.14 -3.55 1.76
N LYS A 96 -3.14 -2.72 2.05
CA LYS A 96 -2.68 -2.38 3.39
C LYS A 96 -2.80 -0.87 3.57
N ARG A 97 -3.24 -0.44 4.75
CA ARG A 97 -3.27 0.98 5.12
C ARG A 97 -2.92 1.15 6.59
N LEU A 98 -2.07 2.13 6.85
CA LEU A 98 -1.83 2.61 8.20
C LEU A 98 -2.95 3.57 8.61
N PHE A 99 -3.60 3.27 9.72
CA PHE A 99 -4.60 4.10 10.37
C PHE A 99 -4.03 4.66 11.66
N SER A 100 -4.41 5.89 11.99
CA SER A 100 -4.03 6.53 13.25
C SER A 100 -5.24 7.13 13.94
N PHE A 101 -5.32 6.92 15.25
CA PHE A 101 -6.44 7.37 16.06
C PHE A 101 -5.93 8.14 17.27
N TYR A 102 -6.33 9.40 17.37
CA TYR A 102 -6.09 10.21 18.55
C TYR A 102 -7.13 9.94 19.62
N THR A 103 -6.70 9.85 20.88
CA THR A 103 -7.57 9.79 22.05
C THR A 103 -7.02 10.60 23.21
N ASN A 104 -7.89 11.27 23.97
CA ASN A 104 -7.49 11.96 25.20
C ASN A 104 -7.45 11.02 26.43
N GLY A 105 -7.49 9.70 26.23
CA GLY A 105 -7.55 8.71 27.31
C GLY A 105 -8.93 8.57 27.97
N LYS A 106 -9.95 9.25 27.45
CA LYS A 106 -11.35 9.17 27.88
C LYS A 106 -12.21 8.78 26.67
N ASP A 107 -13.26 9.56 26.38
CA ASP A 107 -14.26 9.21 25.37
C ASP A 107 -13.95 9.73 23.96
N LEU A 108 -13.06 10.71 23.84
CA LEU A 108 -12.74 11.31 22.55
C LEU A 108 -11.84 10.36 21.77
N ILE A 109 -12.32 9.88 20.63
CA ILE A 109 -11.52 9.14 19.64
C ILE A 109 -11.78 9.78 18.29
N LYS A 110 -10.70 10.15 17.59
CA LYS A 110 -10.77 10.71 16.24
C LYS A 110 -9.75 10.02 15.35
N GLU A 111 -10.16 9.62 14.16
CA GLU A 111 -9.21 9.28 13.11
C GLU A 111 -8.42 10.54 12.73
N VAL A 112 -7.10 10.42 12.71
CA VAL A 112 -6.17 11.48 12.29
C VAL A 112 -5.29 10.92 11.18
N SER A 113 -4.65 11.80 10.41
CA SER A 113 -3.66 11.37 9.42
C SER A 113 -2.41 10.82 10.12
N PRO A 114 -1.83 9.69 9.68
CA PRO A 114 -0.56 9.21 10.25
C PRO A 114 0.59 10.20 10.08
N ALA A 115 0.49 11.10 9.09
CA ALA A 115 1.45 12.16 8.86
C ALA A 115 1.52 13.19 9.99
N ILE A 116 0.55 13.20 10.92
CA ILE A 116 0.54 14.11 12.08
C ILE A 116 1.83 14.03 12.90
N ILE A 117 2.54 12.88 12.88
CA ILE A 117 3.85 12.73 13.55
C ILE A 117 4.84 13.81 13.10
N TRP A 118 4.78 14.25 11.83
CA TRP A 118 5.70 15.25 11.28
C TRP A 118 5.49 16.65 11.85
N ASP A 119 4.29 16.93 12.36
CA ASP A 119 3.95 18.20 13.00
C ASP A 119 4.38 18.22 14.48
N LEU A 120 4.75 17.06 15.03
CA LEU A 120 5.09 16.90 16.44
C LEU A 120 6.59 17.04 16.69
N ALA A 121 6.95 17.74 17.76
CA ALA A 121 8.32 17.85 18.23
C ALA A 121 8.68 16.69 19.17
N GLN A 122 9.97 16.34 19.22
CA GLN A 122 10.46 15.31 20.13
C GLN A 122 10.27 15.72 21.60
N GLY A 123 9.63 14.87 22.39
CA GLY A 123 9.51 15.03 23.84
C GLY A 123 10.86 14.84 24.53
N LYS A 124 11.20 15.73 25.47
CA LYS A 124 12.49 15.68 26.18
C LYS A 124 12.50 14.75 27.40
N ASN A 125 11.33 14.36 27.92
CA ASN A 125 11.21 13.54 29.12
C ASN A 125 10.29 12.34 28.88
N ILE A 126 10.81 11.15 29.14
CA ILE A 126 9.99 9.95 29.32
C ILE A 126 9.50 10.01 30.76
N LYS A 127 8.28 10.52 30.98
CA LYS A 127 7.61 10.29 32.26
C LYS A 127 7.22 8.81 32.30
N ASN A 128 7.74 8.08 33.28
CA ASN A 128 7.31 6.71 33.56
C ASN A 128 5.93 6.74 34.22
N GLU A 129 4.91 7.10 33.45
CA GLU A 129 3.52 6.94 33.86
C GLU A 129 3.10 5.49 33.56
N SER A 130 2.55 4.80 34.55
CA SER A 130 1.98 3.47 34.34
C SER A 130 0.66 3.62 33.57
N ILE A 131 0.74 3.58 32.24
CA ILE A 131 -0.42 3.71 31.37
C ILE A 131 -1.02 2.32 31.13
N ASP A 132 -2.33 2.18 31.34
CA ASP A 132 -3.05 0.98 30.94
C ASP A 132 -3.30 1.00 29.42
N ILE A 133 -2.25 0.63 28.67
CA ILE A 133 -2.28 0.54 27.20
C ILE A 133 -3.37 -0.43 26.73
N LYS A 134 -3.69 -1.46 27.52
CA LYS A 134 -4.67 -2.48 27.14
C LYS A 134 -6.08 -1.88 27.08
N SER A 135 -6.48 -1.13 28.10
CA SER A 135 -7.76 -0.43 28.12
C SER A 135 -7.89 0.57 26.96
N ILE A 136 -6.84 1.35 26.68
CA ILE A 136 -6.84 2.30 25.57
C ILE A 136 -6.99 1.58 24.22
N LYS A 137 -6.27 0.47 24.00
CA LYS A 137 -6.39 -0.34 22.78
C LYS A 137 -7.81 -0.88 22.59
N GLU A 138 -8.40 -1.48 23.63
CA GLU A 138 -9.76 -2.03 23.58
C GLU A 138 -10.80 -0.93 23.27
N HIS A 139 -10.65 0.23 23.91
CA HIS A 139 -11.56 1.36 23.69
C HIS A 139 -11.47 1.92 22.27
N VAL A 140 -10.24 2.03 21.72
CA VAL A 140 -10.01 2.47 20.34
C VAL A 140 -10.54 1.44 19.34
N LEU A 141 -10.21 0.15 19.50
CA LEU A 141 -10.61 -0.93 18.58
C LEU A 141 -12.11 -0.98 18.30
N ILE A 142 -12.96 -0.67 19.29
CA ILE A 142 -14.41 -0.61 19.09
C ILE A 142 -14.80 0.53 18.15
N LYS A 143 -14.15 1.68 18.25
CA LYS A 143 -14.47 2.90 17.49
C LYS A 143 -13.80 2.99 16.12
N ILE A 144 -12.82 2.14 15.79
CA ILE A 144 -12.16 2.14 14.47
C ILE A 144 -12.90 1.33 13.39
N ARG A 145 -13.82 0.44 13.79
CA ARG A 145 -14.56 -0.43 12.85
C ARG A 145 -15.19 0.34 11.67
N PRO A 146 -15.85 1.51 11.87
CA PRO A 146 -16.41 2.27 10.74
C PRO A 146 -15.35 2.68 9.71
N SER A 147 -14.19 3.19 10.15
CA SER A 147 -13.08 3.59 9.28
C SER A 147 -12.52 2.42 8.47
N LEU A 148 -12.38 1.25 9.11
CA LEU A 148 -11.94 0.02 8.44
C LEU A 148 -12.95 -0.46 7.39
N GLU A 149 -14.25 -0.43 7.71
CA GLU A 149 -15.31 -0.78 6.77
C GLU A 149 -15.39 0.19 5.59
N GLU A 150 -15.19 1.49 5.83
CA GLU A 150 -15.13 2.50 4.77
C GLU A 150 -13.94 2.24 3.83
N TYR A 151 -12.77 1.95 4.38
CA TYR A 151 -11.60 1.56 3.57
C TYR A 151 -11.87 0.31 2.74
N LYS A 152 -12.49 -0.74 3.33
CA LYS A 152 -12.89 -1.95 2.63
C LYS A 152 -13.84 -1.65 1.46
N LYS A 153 -14.83 -0.77 1.68
CA LYS A 153 -15.78 -0.37 0.63
C LYS A 153 -15.08 0.32 -0.54
N GLY A 154 -14.13 1.21 -0.26
CA GLY A 154 -13.31 1.86 -1.29
C GLY A 154 -12.55 0.84 -2.15
N LEU A 155 -11.90 -0.14 -1.50
CA LEU A 155 -11.20 -1.23 -2.20
C LEU A 155 -12.17 -2.11 -3.01
N LEU A 156 -13.36 -2.39 -2.48
CA LEU A 156 -14.36 -3.18 -3.19
C LEU A 156 -14.83 -2.48 -4.47
N GLN A 157 -15.07 -1.17 -4.42
CA GLN A 157 -15.47 -0.41 -5.61
C GLN A 157 -14.40 -0.47 -6.71
N GLU A 158 -13.14 -0.28 -6.34
CA GLU A 158 -12.03 -0.36 -7.28
C GLU A 158 -11.87 -1.79 -7.84
N ARG A 159 -12.03 -2.81 -7.01
CA ARG A 159 -12.00 -4.22 -7.45
C ARG A 159 -13.13 -4.58 -8.38
N LEU A 160 -14.35 -4.10 -8.13
CA LEU A 160 -15.48 -4.30 -9.03
C LEU A 160 -15.20 -3.68 -10.40
N ARG A 161 -14.62 -2.47 -10.44
CA ARG A 161 -14.22 -1.80 -11.68
C ARG A 161 -13.19 -2.63 -12.47
N GLN A 162 -12.12 -3.07 -11.80
CA GLN A 162 -11.08 -3.91 -12.42
C GLN A 162 -11.66 -5.23 -12.97
N THR A 163 -12.57 -5.83 -12.20
CA THR A 163 -13.23 -7.07 -12.59
C THR A 163 -14.11 -6.90 -13.83
N GLN A 164 -14.86 -5.79 -13.93
CA GLN A 164 -15.63 -5.47 -15.12
C GLN A 164 -14.75 -5.34 -16.37
N ILE A 165 -13.56 -4.73 -16.23
CA ILE A 165 -12.58 -4.63 -17.31
C ILE A 165 -12.10 -6.03 -17.72
N LYS A 166 -11.72 -6.89 -16.76
CA LYS A 166 -11.33 -8.29 -17.04
C LYS A 166 -12.43 -9.08 -17.72
N GLN A 167 -13.69 -8.92 -17.30
CA GLN A 167 -14.83 -9.55 -17.95
C GLN A 167 -15.02 -9.05 -19.38
N LYS A 168 -14.99 -7.73 -19.57
CA LYS A 168 -15.24 -7.09 -20.87
C LYS A 168 -14.18 -7.46 -21.91
N TYR A 169 -12.90 -7.50 -21.53
CA TYR A 169 -11.82 -7.70 -22.48
C TYR A 169 -11.25 -9.12 -22.44
N GLY A 170 -11.06 -9.69 -21.24
CA GLY A 170 -10.48 -11.03 -21.08
C GLY A 170 -11.45 -12.13 -21.55
N LEU A 171 -12.65 -12.20 -20.95
CA LEU A 171 -13.62 -13.25 -21.30
C LEU A 171 -14.11 -13.11 -22.74
N LYS A 172 -14.47 -11.90 -23.19
CA LYS A 172 -14.90 -11.69 -24.59
C LYS A 172 -13.82 -12.04 -25.61
N SER A 173 -12.54 -11.77 -25.30
CA SER A 173 -11.44 -12.15 -26.19
C SER A 173 -11.29 -13.67 -26.27
N LEU A 174 -11.37 -14.38 -25.14
CA LEU A 174 -11.32 -15.84 -25.12
C LEU A 174 -12.52 -16.45 -25.87
N GLU A 175 -13.73 -15.93 -25.66
CA GLU A 175 -14.94 -16.36 -26.39
C GLU A 175 -14.78 -16.16 -27.90
N TYR A 176 -14.27 -15.00 -28.34
CA TYR A 176 -13.99 -14.75 -29.75
C TYR A 176 -12.95 -15.72 -30.32
N LEU A 177 -11.87 -15.99 -29.60
CA LEU A 177 -10.82 -16.93 -30.03
C LEU A 177 -11.34 -18.36 -30.15
N ILE A 178 -12.19 -18.80 -29.22
CA ILE A 178 -12.84 -20.11 -29.25
C ILE A 178 -13.75 -20.20 -30.47
N LEU A 179 -14.64 -19.21 -30.68
CA LEU A 179 -15.55 -19.17 -31.81
C LEU A 179 -14.81 -19.18 -33.16
N LYS A 180 -13.69 -18.46 -33.25
CA LYS A 180 -12.85 -18.46 -34.44
C LYS A 180 -12.26 -19.85 -34.73
N LEU A 181 -11.75 -20.53 -33.69
CA LEU A 181 -11.22 -21.89 -33.84
C LEU A 181 -12.32 -22.88 -34.23
N ASP A 182 -13.55 -22.71 -33.75
CA ASP A 182 -14.69 -23.53 -34.16
C ASP A 182 -15.00 -23.42 -35.65
N GLY A 183 -15.03 -22.20 -36.20
CA GLY A 183 -15.20 -22.01 -37.64
C GLY A 183 -14.07 -22.63 -38.47
N GLU A 184 -12.82 -22.52 -37.99
CA GLU A 184 -11.67 -23.13 -38.63
C GLU A 184 -11.72 -24.67 -38.57
N LEU A 185 -12.17 -25.24 -37.46
CA LEU A 185 -12.34 -26.69 -37.30
C LEU A 185 -13.44 -27.25 -38.19
N ILE A 186 -14.61 -26.60 -38.27
CA ILE A 186 -15.69 -26.99 -39.20
C ILE A 186 -15.15 -27.08 -40.64
N SER A 187 -14.37 -26.07 -41.06
CA SER A 187 -13.77 -26.04 -42.39
C SER A 187 -12.78 -27.18 -42.62
N LEU A 188 -11.98 -27.55 -41.62
CA LEU A 188 -11.05 -28.67 -41.69
C LEU A 188 -11.78 -30.02 -41.71
N TYR A 189 -12.84 -30.17 -40.92
CA TYR A 189 -13.65 -31.38 -40.91
C TYR A 189 -14.29 -31.65 -42.28
N ASN A 190 -14.86 -30.62 -42.92
CA ASN A 190 -15.36 -30.75 -44.29
C ASN A 190 -14.27 -31.21 -45.27
N ARG A 191 -13.07 -30.61 -45.22
CA ARG A 191 -11.94 -31.01 -46.09
C ARG A 191 -11.48 -32.45 -45.85
N LYS A 192 -11.51 -32.91 -44.61
CA LYS A 192 -11.23 -34.30 -44.25
C LYS A 192 -12.25 -35.26 -44.88
N GLU A 193 -13.53 -34.91 -44.90
CA GLU A 193 -14.57 -35.70 -45.58
C GLU A 193 -14.34 -35.81 -47.09
N PHE A 194 -13.77 -34.77 -47.72
CA PHE A 194 -13.34 -34.79 -49.12
C PHE A 194 -12.00 -35.53 -49.37
N GLY A 195 -11.42 -36.17 -48.34
CA GLY A 195 -10.22 -37.00 -48.46
C GLY A 195 -8.89 -36.26 -48.32
N GLU A 196 -8.90 -34.98 -47.91
CA GLU A 196 -7.66 -34.25 -47.62
C GLU A 196 -7.04 -34.68 -46.28
N ASN A 197 -5.71 -34.84 -46.24
CA ASN A 197 -5.00 -35.14 -45.00
C ASN A 197 -4.80 -33.87 -44.16
N VAL A 198 -5.74 -33.64 -43.24
CA VAL A 198 -5.73 -32.48 -42.32
C VAL A 198 -5.76 -32.86 -40.84
N ASP A 199 -5.50 -34.13 -40.51
CA ASP A 199 -5.62 -34.67 -39.14
C ASP A 199 -4.74 -33.94 -38.12
N LEU A 200 -3.48 -33.64 -38.49
CA LEU A 200 -2.57 -32.90 -37.62
C LEU A 200 -3.05 -31.46 -37.37
N ALA A 201 -3.63 -30.81 -38.38
CA ALA A 201 -4.14 -29.45 -38.26
C ALA A 201 -5.39 -29.39 -37.38
N ILE A 202 -6.28 -30.40 -37.48
CA ILE A 202 -7.45 -30.57 -36.61
C ILE A 202 -6.97 -30.70 -35.16
N ARG A 203 -6.11 -31.68 -34.89
CA ARG A 203 -5.61 -31.96 -33.53
C ARG A 203 -4.98 -30.72 -32.88
N ASN A 204 -4.10 -30.02 -33.60
CA ASN A 204 -3.44 -28.81 -33.08
C ASN A 204 -4.45 -27.70 -32.72
N LYS A 205 -5.51 -27.53 -33.51
CA LYS A 205 -6.55 -26.53 -33.25
C LYS A 205 -7.47 -26.94 -32.11
N GLU A 206 -7.80 -28.23 -31.99
CA GLU A 206 -8.56 -28.76 -30.86
C GLU A 206 -7.81 -28.55 -29.54
N GLU A 207 -6.54 -28.93 -29.48
CA GLU A 207 -5.70 -28.70 -28.29
C GLU A 207 -5.62 -27.20 -27.94
N ARG A 208 -5.57 -26.32 -28.94
CA ARG A 208 -5.57 -24.86 -28.72
C ARG A 208 -6.93 -24.36 -28.22
N LYS A 209 -8.02 -24.87 -28.76
CA LYS A 209 -9.39 -24.53 -28.33
C LYS A 209 -9.60 -24.94 -26.87
N GLU A 210 -9.20 -26.15 -26.52
CA GLU A 210 -9.30 -26.67 -25.15
C GLU A 210 -8.53 -25.79 -24.15
N LYS A 211 -7.31 -25.35 -24.51
CA LYS A 211 -6.55 -24.38 -23.70
C LYS A 211 -7.31 -23.08 -23.45
N TYR A 212 -7.98 -22.53 -24.48
CA TYR A 212 -8.76 -21.29 -24.31
C TYR A 212 -10.05 -21.49 -23.51
N ILE A 213 -10.71 -22.65 -23.63
CA ILE A 213 -11.86 -23.01 -22.79
C ILE A 213 -11.43 -23.05 -21.32
N LYS A 214 -10.36 -23.80 -21.03
CA LYS A 214 -9.82 -23.91 -19.68
C LYS A 214 -9.42 -22.55 -19.10
N ALA A 215 -8.72 -21.72 -19.88
CA ALA A 215 -8.37 -20.36 -19.46
C ALA A 215 -9.60 -19.47 -19.19
N SER A 216 -10.71 -19.66 -19.93
CA SER A 216 -11.96 -18.92 -19.72
C SER A 216 -12.64 -19.33 -18.42
N GLU A 217 -12.69 -20.63 -18.13
CA GLU A 217 -13.23 -21.16 -16.88
C GLU A 217 -12.40 -20.71 -15.67
N GLU A 218 -11.08 -20.81 -15.76
CA GLU A 218 -10.14 -20.34 -14.73
C GLU A 218 -10.33 -18.84 -14.47
N LEU A 219 -10.41 -18.03 -15.53
CA LEU A 219 -10.62 -16.59 -15.41
C LEU A 219 -11.97 -16.25 -14.74
N LYS A 220 -13.04 -17.00 -15.03
CA LYS A 220 -14.35 -16.81 -14.38
C LYS A 220 -14.26 -17.10 -12.88
N VAL A 221 -13.63 -18.22 -12.50
CA VAL A 221 -13.43 -18.59 -11.09
C VAL A 221 -12.59 -17.55 -10.37
N GLN A 222 -11.48 -17.13 -10.98
CA GLN A 222 -10.60 -16.10 -10.43
C GLN A 222 -11.35 -14.78 -10.20
N ILE A 223 -12.11 -14.33 -11.19
CA ILE A 223 -12.94 -13.12 -11.10
C ILE A 223 -13.92 -13.17 -9.91
N GLN A 224 -14.51 -14.34 -9.62
CA GLN A 224 -15.41 -14.45 -8.46
C GLN A 224 -14.65 -14.37 -7.15
N LYS A 225 -13.51 -15.06 -7.04
CA LYS A 225 -12.68 -15.01 -5.83
C LYS A 225 -12.15 -13.60 -5.54
N GLU A 226 -11.75 -12.86 -6.56
CA GLU A 226 -11.24 -11.48 -6.44
C GLU A 226 -12.30 -10.47 -5.95
N LYS A 227 -13.60 -10.78 -6.08
CA LYS A 227 -14.69 -9.94 -5.55
C LYS A 227 -14.93 -10.13 -4.06
N THR A 228 -14.54 -11.27 -3.52
CA THR A 228 -14.73 -11.58 -2.11
C THR A 228 -13.62 -10.93 -1.31
N LEU A 229 -13.90 -9.78 -0.69
CA LEU A 229 -12.94 -9.10 0.16
C LEU A 229 -13.17 -9.43 1.64
N THR A 230 -12.10 -9.82 2.31
CA THR A 230 -12.06 -10.10 3.75
C THR A 230 -11.13 -9.10 4.42
N MET A 231 -11.53 -8.59 5.58
CA MET A 231 -10.70 -7.70 6.40
C MET A 231 -10.13 -8.52 7.55
N SER A 232 -8.81 -8.53 7.67
CA SER A 232 -8.13 -9.14 8.82
C SER A 232 -8.31 -8.27 10.06
N ALA A 233 -8.08 -8.84 11.25
CA ALA A 233 -8.04 -8.04 12.45
C ALA A 233 -6.93 -6.97 12.32
N PRO A 234 -7.20 -5.70 12.69
CA PRO A 234 -6.22 -4.63 12.58
C PRO A 234 -5.02 -4.93 13.46
N HIS A 235 -3.82 -4.87 12.88
CA HIS A 235 -2.58 -5.15 13.57
C HIS A 235 -2.09 -3.88 14.27
N PHE A 236 -1.90 -3.94 15.59
CA PHE A 236 -1.39 -2.80 16.35
C PHE A 236 0.10 -2.60 16.09
N ILE A 237 0.49 -1.41 15.64
CA ILE A 237 1.88 -1.07 15.30
C ILE A 237 2.57 -0.37 16.47
N GLY A 238 1.89 0.60 17.09
CA GLY A 238 2.51 1.43 18.12
C GLY A 238 1.59 2.48 18.70
N ILE A 239 2.04 3.11 19.76
CA ILE A 239 1.35 4.18 20.47
C ILE A 239 2.35 5.28 20.80
N ILE A 240 1.94 6.53 20.62
CA ILE A 240 2.70 7.69 21.06
C ILE A 240 1.86 8.54 22.01
N ARG A 241 2.52 9.15 22.99
CA ARG A 241 1.94 10.16 23.88
C ARG A 241 2.26 11.54 23.30
N VAL A 242 1.27 12.40 23.20
CA VAL A 242 1.41 13.77 22.70
C VAL A 242 0.97 14.74 23.80
N GLU A 243 1.86 15.63 24.20
CA GLU A 243 1.62 16.64 25.23
C GLU A 243 1.72 18.07 24.66
N PRO A 244 0.97 19.03 25.19
CA PRO A 244 1.22 20.44 24.87
C PRO A 244 2.56 20.91 25.46
N PRO A 245 3.15 21.99 24.95
CA PRO A 245 4.41 22.51 25.47
C PRO A 245 4.20 23.07 26.89
N ALA A 246 5.19 22.90 27.77
CA ALA A 246 5.14 23.40 29.13
C ALA A 246 4.98 24.95 29.22
N HIS A 247 5.44 25.66 28.18
CA HIS A 247 5.20 27.08 27.96
C HIS A 247 4.73 27.29 26.53
N ILE A 248 3.53 27.84 26.37
CA ILE A 248 2.97 28.25 25.08
C ILE A 248 3.39 29.70 24.84
N ASP A 249 4.43 29.91 24.05
CA ASP A 249 4.78 31.24 23.59
C ASP A 249 3.75 31.66 22.54
N LYS A 250 2.81 32.57 22.89
CA LYS A 250 1.64 32.94 22.05
C LYS A 250 1.98 33.39 20.62
N LYS A 251 3.25 33.69 20.34
CA LYS A 251 3.77 34.07 19.00
C LYS A 251 4.01 32.89 18.06
N MET A 252 4.06 31.65 18.57
CA MET A 252 4.37 30.44 17.81
C MET A 252 3.17 29.51 17.56
N ILE A 253 1.96 29.90 17.98
CA ILE A 253 0.73 29.14 17.72
C ILE A 253 0.36 29.33 16.24
N SER A 254 0.20 28.25 15.48
CA SER A 254 -0.34 28.34 14.12
C SER A 254 -1.73 28.97 14.16
N ASN A 255 -1.90 30.05 13.39
CA ASN A 255 -3.19 30.69 13.17
C ASN A 255 -3.55 30.59 11.69
N LYS A 256 -4.56 29.78 11.39
CA LYS A 256 -5.06 29.54 10.02
C LYS A 256 -5.36 30.83 9.25
N GLU A 257 -5.83 31.89 9.92
CA GLU A 257 -6.10 33.17 9.25
C GLU A 257 -4.81 33.88 8.82
N ILE A 258 -3.76 33.83 9.65
CA ILE A 258 -2.46 34.43 9.36
C ILE A 258 -1.76 33.64 8.24
N GLU A 259 -1.84 32.31 8.26
CA GLU A 259 -1.30 31.46 7.19
C GLU A 259 -2.02 31.68 5.86
N LEU A 260 -3.36 31.81 5.87
CA LEU A 260 -4.15 32.16 4.68
C LEU A 260 -3.77 33.52 4.09
N ILE A 261 -3.52 34.51 4.95
CA ILE A 261 -3.05 35.83 4.52
C ILE A 261 -1.63 35.72 3.95
N GLY A 262 -0.74 35.00 4.63
CA GLY A 262 0.64 34.76 4.17
C GLY A 262 0.70 34.03 2.82
N MET A 263 -0.12 33.00 2.63
CA MET A 263 -0.20 32.24 1.39
C MET A 263 -0.73 33.10 0.23
N LYS A 264 -1.77 33.91 0.46
CA LYS A 264 -2.27 34.87 -0.53
C LYS A 264 -1.21 35.90 -0.93
N ILE A 265 -0.40 36.37 0.03
CA ILE A 265 0.69 37.31 -0.25
C ILE A 265 1.77 36.59 -1.06
N ALA A 266 2.21 35.39 -0.66
CA ALA A 266 3.24 34.64 -1.39
C ALA A 266 2.81 34.31 -2.84
N MET A 267 1.56 33.91 -3.05
CA MET A 267 1.00 33.67 -4.39
C MET A 267 0.97 34.92 -5.28
N ASN A 268 0.94 36.13 -4.71
CA ASN A 268 1.03 37.37 -5.48
C ASN A 268 2.46 37.72 -5.91
N TYR A 269 3.49 37.03 -5.36
CA TYR A 269 4.90 37.26 -5.66
C TYR A 269 5.57 36.11 -6.44
N GLU A 270 4.86 35.01 -6.70
CA GLU A 270 5.30 33.99 -7.67
C GLU A 270 4.85 34.39 -9.09
N VAL A 271 5.80 34.91 -9.88
CA VAL A 271 5.70 35.12 -11.33
C VAL A 271 6.50 34.06 -12.06
#